data_AF-A0A7Y6IRI3-F1
#
_entry.id   AF-A0A7Y6IRI3-F1
#
_cell.length_a   1.000
_cell.length_b   1.000
_cell.length_c   1.000
_cell.angle_alpha   90.00
_cell.angle_beta   90.00
_cell.angle_gamma   90.00
#
_symmetry.space_group_name_H-M   'P 1'
#
loop_
_entity.id
_entity.type
_entity.pdbx_description
1 polymer ?
#
loop_
_entity_poly.entity_id
_entity_poly.type
_entity_poly.pdbx_seq_one_letter_code
_entity_poly.pdbx_strand_id
1 'polypeptide(L)'
;MATIADRLDLALRERGLSGAQVAAELTEAGIPITRAYVSQLRTGKQTNPTLQVLRALASCLQVSVGWLVGEETPAGSAAVDDLQARAAAVGAAASGLSDGSLAVLRGVIDLARRAEGLAESPEAGPRPAPEAPAVPAARTTLAPPVRAALGERLRGLREAAGLTAEQVESALGRGTVRVEAAETGRAAPAPALVERLLDLYGVTALPAREHVLSLARGEREPAWWDTRAVPVWLATAFALEQRASVIRVYDPRTVPALLQTEAYARAAIGVAGPATLGQGSVEAAVRLVLARQEMVFAGRGPVVWAIMDEGVLLRSIAEPAVHLAQLDSLIDLAKRPGVSLHLLPLDDPAYLPRTEPFTLWRYAEAFEPDVACAHTVERDELITEPGAVEAYHQAFAKLSVTTTTREETLDLLNTHRDRIARG
;
A
#
# COMPACT_ATOMS: atom_id res chain seq x y z
N MET A 1 -32.46 -22.99 12.03
CA MET A 1 -31.03 -22.65 12.09
C MET A 1 -30.31 -23.89 12.59
N ALA A 2 -29.31 -24.40 11.86
CA ALA A 2 -28.59 -25.61 12.27
C ALA A 2 -27.87 -25.37 13.60
N THR A 3 -28.08 -26.26 14.58
CA THR A 3 -27.53 -26.12 15.93
C THR A 3 -26.06 -26.52 15.96
N ILE A 4 -25.33 -26.16 17.03
CA ILE A 4 -23.95 -26.61 17.25
C ILE A 4 -23.82 -28.14 17.19
N ALA A 5 -24.85 -28.87 17.64
CA ALA A 5 -24.92 -30.33 17.57
C ALA A 5 -24.92 -30.81 16.11
N ASP A 6 -25.77 -30.22 15.27
CA ASP A 6 -25.90 -30.59 13.86
C ASP A 6 -24.61 -30.30 13.06
N ARG A 7 -23.97 -29.16 13.34
CA ARG A 7 -22.74 -28.73 12.65
C ARG A 7 -21.52 -29.52 13.12
N LEU A 8 -21.43 -29.83 14.41
CA LEU A 8 -20.39 -30.71 14.95
C LEU A 8 -20.50 -32.13 14.36
N ASP A 9 -21.72 -32.67 14.24
CA ASP A 9 -21.94 -33.96 13.60
C ASP A 9 -21.59 -33.96 12.11
N LEU A 10 -21.89 -32.87 11.40
CA LEU A 10 -21.53 -32.70 9.99
C LEU A 10 -20.00 -32.66 9.81
N ALA A 11 -19.29 -31.82 10.57
CA ALA A 11 -17.84 -31.70 10.48
C ALA A 11 -17.11 -32.99 10.84
N LEU A 12 -17.57 -33.73 11.85
CA LEU A 12 -17.00 -35.04 12.20
C LEU A 12 -17.14 -36.05 11.05
N ARG A 13 -18.30 -36.06 10.36
CA ARG A 13 -18.53 -36.93 9.21
C ARG A 13 -17.65 -36.56 8.02
N GLU A 14 -17.53 -35.28 7.69
CA GLU A 14 -16.70 -34.80 6.58
C GLU A 14 -15.21 -35.08 6.81
N ARG A 15 -14.75 -35.01 8.06
CA ARG A 15 -13.36 -35.30 8.46
C ARG A 15 -13.09 -36.78 8.70
N GLY A 16 -14.11 -37.64 8.72
CA GLY A 16 -13.98 -39.06 9.05
C GLY A 16 -13.52 -39.31 10.50
N LEU A 17 -13.75 -38.37 11.40
CA LEU A 17 -13.31 -38.44 12.80
C LEU A 17 -14.45 -38.88 13.72
N SER A 18 -14.14 -39.72 14.69
CA SER A 18 -15.07 -40.03 15.78
C SER A 18 -14.94 -39.00 16.91
N GLY A 19 -16.02 -38.75 17.64
CA GLY A 19 -15.97 -37.88 18.83
C GLY A 19 -15.03 -38.39 19.93
N ALA A 20 -14.62 -39.67 19.90
CA ALA A 20 -13.61 -40.21 20.81
C ALA A 20 -12.18 -39.80 20.39
N GLN A 21 -11.89 -39.78 19.09
CA GLN A 21 -10.60 -39.31 18.56
C GLN A 21 -10.41 -37.82 18.81
N VAL A 22 -11.45 -37.01 18.55
CA VAL A 22 -11.40 -35.56 18.83
C VAL A 22 -11.19 -35.27 20.33
N ALA A 23 -11.84 -36.02 21.22
CA ALA A 23 -11.62 -35.85 22.65
C ALA A 23 -10.18 -36.21 23.08
N ALA A 24 -9.60 -37.25 22.46
CA ALA A 24 -8.23 -37.66 22.73
C ALA A 24 -7.21 -36.62 22.24
N GLU A 25 -7.34 -36.15 20.99
CA GLU A 25 -6.47 -35.12 20.41
C GLU A 25 -6.51 -33.81 21.21
N LEU A 26 -7.69 -33.38 21.65
CA LEU A 26 -7.81 -32.16 22.44
C LEU A 26 -7.26 -32.32 23.86
N THR A 27 -7.35 -33.52 24.44
CA THR A 27 -6.71 -33.82 25.73
C THR A 27 -5.20 -33.81 25.61
N GLU A 28 -4.65 -34.36 24.52
CA GLU A 28 -3.21 -34.35 24.23
C GLU A 28 -2.68 -32.92 23.98
N ALA A 29 -3.50 -32.06 23.38
CA ALA A 29 -3.23 -30.63 23.22
C ALA A 29 -3.43 -29.80 24.51
N GLY A 30 -3.62 -30.44 25.67
CA GLY A 30 -3.72 -29.78 26.97
C GLY A 30 -5.09 -29.19 27.31
N ILE A 31 -6.14 -29.53 26.55
CA ILE A 31 -7.51 -29.06 26.78
C ILE A 31 -8.33 -30.24 27.34
N PRO A 32 -8.59 -30.29 28.66
CA PRO A 32 -9.16 -31.47 29.30
C PRO A 32 -10.65 -31.60 28.95
N ILE A 33 -10.95 -32.35 27.89
CA ILE A 33 -12.32 -32.70 27.50
C ILE A 33 -12.49 -34.21 27.43
N THR A 34 -13.67 -34.68 27.85
CA THR A 34 -13.96 -36.12 27.84
C THR A 34 -14.74 -36.52 26.60
N ARG A 35 -14.63 -37.79 26.18
CA ARG A 35 -15.50 -38.38 25.14
C ARG A 35 -16.98 -38.18 25.45
N ALA A 36 -17.35 -38.25 26.74
CA ALA A 36 -18.73 -38.03 27.20
C ALA A 36 -19.17 -36.58 26.95
N TYR A 37 -18.30 -35.60 27.18
CA TYR A 37 -18.57 -34.19 26.92
C TYR A 37 -18.79 -33.91 25.43
N VAL A 38 -17.93 -34.44 24.54
CA VAL A 38 -18.11 -34.34 23.09
C VAL A 38 -19.42 -35.01 22.64
N SER A 39 -19.79 -36.15 23.24
CA SER A 39 -21.07 -36.81 22.97
C SER A 39 -22.28 -35.98 23.43
N GLN A 40 -22.17 -35.22 24.52
CA GLN A 40 -23.23 -34.34 25.01
C GLN A 40 -23.42 -33.13 24.10
N LEU A 41 -22.33 -32.56 23.54
CA LEU A 41 -22.40 -31.50 22.53
C LEU A 41 -23.09 -31.98 21.25
N ARG A 42 -22.72 -33.17 20.75
CA ARG A 42 -23.32 -33.76 19.54
C ARG A 42 -24.80 -34.12 19.67
N THR A 43 -25.25 -34.42 20.89
CA THR A 43 -26.66 -34.75 21.15
C THR A 43 -27.49 -33.53 21.58
N GLY A 44 -26.87 -32.34 21.64
CA GLY A 44 -27.52 -31.12 22.11
C GLY A 44 -27.85 -31.10 23.60
N LYS A 45 -27.38 -32.08 24.38
CA LYS A 45 -27.54 -32.10 25.85
C LYS A 45 -26.67 -31.04 26.53
N GLN A 46 -25.53 -30.72 25.91
CA GLN A 46 -24.71 -29.56 26.26
C GLN A 46 -24.76 -28.58 25.10
N THR A 47 -25.12 -27.33 25.37
CA THR A 47 -25.35 -26.33 24.31
C THR A 47 -24.45 -25.10 24.41
N ASN A 48 -23.74 -24.94 25.54
CA ASN A 48 -22.90 -23.76 25.78
C ASN A 48 -21.46 -24.16 26.19
N PRO A 49 -20.64 -24.68 25.26
CA PRO A 49 -19.22 -24.89 25.50
C PRO A 49 -18.46 -23.56 25.67
N THR A 50 -17.35 -23.59 26.40
CA THR A 50 -16.49 -22.41 26.54
C THR A 50 -15.81 -22.05 25.23
N LEU A 51 -15.42 -20.78 25.06
CA LEU A 51 -14.72 -20.31 23.86
C LEU A 51 -13.40 -21.09 23.60
N GLN A 52 -12.70 -21.49 24.66
CA GLN A 52 -11.51 -22.32 24.56
C GLN A 52 -11.81 -23.70 23.94
N VAL A 53 -12.91 -24.34 24.34
CA VAL A 53 -13.35 -25.62 23.76
C VAL A 53 -13.85 -25.45 22.34
N LEU A 54 -14.56 -24.34 22.04
CA LEU A 54 -15.02 -24.02 20.70
C LEU A 54 -13.85 -23.82 19.72
N ARG A 55 -12.83 -23.05 20.11
CA ARG A 55 -11.60 -22.83 19.32
C ARG A 55 -10.85 -24.13 19.09
N ALA A 56 -10.76 -24.95 20.13
CA ALA A 56 -10.12 -26.27 20.06
C ALA A 56 -10.83 -27.21 19.08
N LEU A 57 -12.15 -27.34 19.21
CA LEU A 57 -12.97 -28.14 18.30
C LEU A 57 -12.90 -27.61 16.86
N ALA A 58 -13.01 -26.30 16.68
CA ALA A 58 -12.92 -25.65 15.38
C ALA A 58 -11.55 -25.90 14.72
N SER A 59 -10.45 -25.79 15.47
CA SER A 59 -9.10 -26.07 14.99
C SER A 59 -8.89 -27.54 14.60
N CYS A 60 -9.30 -28.48 15.47
CA CYS A 60 -9.22 -29.93 15.20
C CYS A 60 -10.05 -30.32 13.96
N LEU A 61 -11.23 -29.74 13.82
CA LEU A 61 -12.16 -30.01 12.71
C LEU A 61 -11.87 -29.19 11.45
N GLN A 62 -10.90 -28.25 11.52
CA GLN A 62 -10.54 -27.32 10.44
C GLN A 62 -11.73 -26.48 9.93
N VAL A 63 -12.55 -25.96 10.85
CA VAL A 63 -13.69 -25.07 10.57
C VAL A 63 -13.55 -23.77 11.36
N SER A 64 -14.28 -22.71 11.00
CA SER A 64 -14.31 -21.48 11.82
C SER A 64 -15.17 -21.69 13.07
N VAL A 65 -14.85 -20.95 14.15
CA VAL A 65 -15.70 -20.95 15.36
C VAL A 65 -17.09 -20.40 15.04
N GLY A 66 -17.18 -19.33 14.23
CA GLY A 66 -18.43 -18.74 13.75
C GLY A 66 -19.30 -19.76 13.00
N TRP A 67 -18.70 -20.58 12.14
CA TRP A 67 -19.42 -21.69 11.51
C TRP A 67 -19.88 -22.72 12.53
N LEU A 68 -19.05 -23.12 13.50
CA LEU A 68 -19.45 -24.14 14.47
C LEU A 68 -20.65 -23.70 15.34
N VAL A 69 -20.73 -22.41 15.68
CA VAL A 69 -21.79 -21.85 16.55
C VAL A 69 -23.06 -21.42 15.82
N GLY A 70 -23.06 -21.36 14.48
CA GLY A 70 -24.27 -21.01 13.73
C GLY A 70 -24.21 -19.75 12.88
N GLU A 71 -23.13 -18.97 12.98
CA GLU A 71 -23.04 -17.57 12.51
C GLU A 71 -22.52 -17.42 11.07
N GLU A 72 -21.89 -18.45 10.48
CA GLU A 72 -21.33 -18.39 9.12
C GLU A 72 -21.71 -19.61 8.24
N THR A 73 -21.61 -19.46 6.91
CA THR A 73 -21.79 -20.53 5.88
C THR A 73 -20.41 -21.15 5.56
N PRO A 74 -20.27 -22.45 5.17
CA PRO A 74 -19.00 -23.18 5.27
C PRO A 74 -17.88 -22.67 4.36
N ALA A 75 -16.68 -22.51 4.93
CA ALA A 75 -15.46 -21.98 4.33
C ALA A 75 -14.67 -22.98 3.46
N GLY A 76 -15.35 -23.77 2.63
CA GLY A 76 -14.71 -24.85 1.85
C GLY A 76 -14.00 -24.44 0.56
N SER A 77 -14.43 -23.37 -0.13
CA SER A 77 -13.75 -22.87 -1.35
C SER A 77 -13.07 -21.52 -1.13
N ALA A 78 -13.65 -20.66 -0.29
CA ALA A 78 -13.12 -19.32 -0.05
C ALA A 78 -11.71 -19.30 0.57
N ALA A 79 -11.33 -20.30 1.38
CA ALA A 79 -9.99 -20.33 1.98
C ALA A 79 -8.90 -20.80 0.99
N VAL A 80 -9.23 -21.68 0.04
CA VAL A 80 -8.30 -22.10 -1.02
C VAL A 80 -8.23 -21.03 -2.10
N ASP A 81 -9.36 -20.41 -2.45
CA ASP A 81 -9.41 -19.27 -3.37
C ASP A 81 -8.70 -18.04 -2.78
N ASP A 82 -8.81 -17.79 -1.46
CA ASP A 82 -8.07 -16.74 -0.75
C ASP A 82 -6.58 -17.08 -0.59
N LEU A 83 -6.21 -18.34 -0.32
CA LEU A 83 -4.81 -18.77 -0.33
C LEU A 83 -4.20 -18.76 -1.73
N GLN A 84 -4.96 -19.07 -2.79
CA GLN A 84 -4.53 -18.95 -4.18
C GLN A 84 -4.45 -17.49 -4.61
N ALA A 85 -5.38 -16.63 -4.18
CA ALA A 85 -5.30 -15.19 -4.38
C ALA A 85 -4.12 -14.58 -3.60
N ARG A 86 -3.83 -15.04 -2.38
CA ARG A 86 -2.66 -14.63 -1.58
C ARG A 86 -1.36 -15.20 -2.14
N ALA A 87 -1.34 -16.43 -2.65
CA ALA A 87 -0.18 -17.01 -3.34
C ALA A 87 0.06 -16.35 -4.71
N ALA A 88 -1.00 -15.93 -5.41
CA ALA A 88 -0.92 -15.13 -6.63
C ALA A 88 -0.49 -13.69 -6.33
N ALA A 89 -0.94 -13.09 -5.23
CA ALA A 89 -0.51 -11.77 -4.76
C ALA A 89 0.92 -11.77 -4.22
N VAL A 90 1.35 -12.84 -3.53
CA VAL A 90 2.74 -13.08 -3.12
C VAL A 90 3.60 -13.39 -4.36
N GLY A 91 3.09 -14.16 -5.31
CA GLY A 91 3.74 -14.41 -6.60
C GLY A 91 3.89 -13.15 -7.44
N ALA A 92 2.90 -12.25 -7.45
CA ALA A 92 2.97 -10.93 -8.08
C ALA A 92 3.88 -9.96 -7.30
N ALA A 93 3.88 -10.03 -5.96
CA ALA A 93 4.77 -9.23 -5.11
C ALA A 93 6.23 -9.69 -5.19
N ALA A 94 6.47 -10.97 -5.49
CA ALA A 94 7.76 -11.61 -5.67
C ALA A 94 8.26 -11.64 -7.12
N SER A 95 7.37 -11.40 -8.09
CA SER A 95 7.74 -11.23 -9.50
C SER A 95 8.59 -9.97 -9.62
N GLY A 96 9.87 -10.13 -10.03
CA GLY A 96 10.84 -9.04 -10.13
C GLY A 96 11.78 -8.88 -8.93
N LEU A 97 11.64 -9.68 -7.86
CA LEU A 97 12.65 -9.71 -6.79
C LEU A 97 13.95 -10.35 -7.28
N SER A 98 15.08 -9.75 -6.94
CA SER A 98 16.39 -10.34 -7.21
C SER A 98 16.59 -11.64 -6.43
N ASP A 99 17.46 -12.53 -6.92
CA ASP A 99 17.83 -13.76 -6.20
C ASP A 99 18.34 -13.46 -4.77
N GLY A 100 18.96 -12.30 -4.56
CA GLY A 100 19.38 -11.81 -3.25
C GLY A 100 18.22 -11.46 -2.33
N SER A 101 17.19 -10.76 -2.83
CA SER A 101 15.98 -10.41 -2.08
C SER A 101 15.18 -11.66 -1.70
N LEU A 102 15.11 -12.64 -2.62
CA LEU A 102 14.52 -13.96 -2.35
C LEU A 102 15.34 -14.77 -1.34
N ALA A 103 16.66 -14.63 -1.30
CA ALA A 103 17.51 -15.26 -0.29
C ALA A 103 17.34 -14.63 1.10
N VAL A 104 17.21 -13.29 1.17
CA VAL A 104 16.95 -12.58 2.44
C VAL A 104 15.57 -12.91 2.98
N LEU A 105 14.52 -12.88 2.15
CA LEU A 105 13.17 -13.26 2.56
C LEU A 105 13.13 -14.70 3.07
N ARG A 106 13.83 -15.62 2.41
CA ARG A 106 13.96 -17.00 2.85
C ARG A 106 14.69 -17.12 4.19
N GLY A 107 15.80 -16.40 4.38
CA GLY A 107 16.51 -16.35 5.66
C GLY A 107 15.66 -15.79 6.81
N VAL A 108 14.82 -14.79 6.53
CA VAL A 108 13.87 -14.22 7.51
C VAL A 108 12.73 -15.20 7.81
N ILE A 109 12.17 -15.87 6.79
CA ILE A 109 11.16 -16.91 6.96
C ILE A 109 11.72 -18.08 7.77
N ASP A 110 12.96 -18.51 7.52
CA ASP A 110 13.59 -19.61 8.25
C ASP A 110 13.95 -19.21 9.69
N LEU A 111 14.22 -17.93 9.95
CA LEU A 111 14.39 -17.40 11.32
C LEU A 111 13.06 -17.45 12.09
N ALA A 112 11.96 -17.00 11.46
CA ALA A 112 10.62 -17.06 12.05
C ALA A 112 10.17 -18.51 12.30
N ARG A 113 10.41 -19.42 11.34
CA ARG A 113 10.13 -20.86 11.50
C ARG A 113 10.91 -21.47 12.66
N ARG A 114 12.19 -21.10 12.84
CA ARG A 114 13.00 -21.54 13.99
C ARG A 114 12.47 -21.02 15.32
N ALA A 115 12.02 -19.77 15.37
CA ALA A 115 11.41 -19.19 16.57
C ALA A 115 10.11 -19.92 16.96
N GLU A 116 9.38 -20.47 15.98
CA GLU A 116 8.14 -21.22 16.19
C GLU A 116 8.31 -22.76 16.26
N GLY A 117 9.54 -23.27 16.21
CA GLY A 117 9.82 -24.72 16.29
C GLY A 117 9.44 -25.52 15.03
N LEU A 118 9.27 -24.85 13.89
CA LEU A 118 8.94 -25.46 12.60
C LEU A 118 10.20 -25.83 11.81
N ALA A 119 10.13 -26.93 11.05
CA ALA A 119 11.25 -27.40 10.21
C ALA A 119 11.55 -26.43 9.05
N GLU A 120 12.81 -26.31 8.63
CA GLU A 120 13.23 -25.46 7.49
C GLU A 120 12.58 -25.90 6.17
N SER A 121 12.44 -24.96 5.22
CA SER A 121 11.82 -25.26 3.93
C SER A 121 12.81 -25.98 3.00
N PRO A 122 12.36 -26.97 2.18
CA PRO A 122 13.23 -27.62 1.22
C PRO A 122 13.61 -26.65 0.08
N GLU A 123 14.88 -26.70 -0.36
CA GLU A 123 15.38 -25.88 -1.47
C GLU A 123 14.65 -26.22 -2.79
N ALA A 124 13.95 -25.25 -3.36
CA ALA A 124 13.44 -25.33 -4.72
C ALA A 124 14.46 -24.68 -5.68
N GLY A 125 14.95 -25.46 -6.65
CA GLY A 125 15.86 -24.98 -7.70
C GLY A 125 15.20 -24.01 -8.69
N PRO A 126 16.01 -23.30 -9.51
CA PRO A 126 15.54 -22.20 -10.34
C PRO A 126 14.61 -22.67 -11.46
N ARG A 127 13.50 -21.94 -11.66
CA ARG A 127 12.54 -22.15 -12.75
C ARG A 127 12.61 -20.97 -13.74
N PRO A 128 12.48 -21.19 -15.06
CA PRO A 128 12.70 -20.14 -16.04
C PRO A 128 11.50 -19.17 -16.13
N ALA A 129 11.80 -17.91 -16.43
CA ALA A 129 10.84 -16.82 -16.57
C ALA A 129 9.95 -16.96 -17.83
N PRO A 130 8.67 -16.57 -17.79
CA PRO A 130 7.83 -16.53 -18.98
C PRO A 130 8.09 -15.27 -19.82
N GLU A 131 8.02 -15.41 -21.15
CA GLU A 131 8.17 -14.34 -22.15
C GLU A 131 6.95 -13.39 -22.18
N ALA A 132 7.22 -12.09 -22.34
CA ALA A 132 6.22 -11.03 -22.47
C ALA A 132 5.72 -10.88 -23.92
N PRO A 133 4.43 -10.61 -24.16
CA PRO A 133 3.93 -10.29 -25.50
C PRO A 133 4.19 -8.82 -25.88
N ALA A 134 4.43 -8.59 -27.17
CA ALA A 134 4.66 -7.27 -27.75
C ALA A 134 3.35 -6.46 -27.95
N VAL A 135 3.41 -5.15 -27.69
CA VAL A 135 2.32 -4.19 -27.95
C VAL A 135 2.74 -3.23 -29.09
N PRO A 136 1.86 -2.94 -30.08
CA PRO A 136 2.21 -2.12 -31.23
C PRO A 136 2.09 -0.61 -30.95
N ALA A 137 2.89 0.19 -31.66
CA ALA A 137 2.88 1.66 -31.61
C ALA A 137 1.70 2.25 -32.40
N ALA A 138 0.95 3.18 -31.78
CA ALA A 138 0.01 4.05 -32.47
C ALA A 138 0.26 5.52 -32.09
N ARG A 139 0.38 6.36 -33.12
CA ARG A 139 0.45 7.83 -33.00
C ARG A 139 -0.93 8.37 -32.65
N THR A 140 -1.13 8.82 -31.41
CA THR A 140 -2.37 9.47 -30.97
C THR A 140 -2.22 10.99 -31.02
N THR A 141 -3.17 11.67 -31.66
CA THR A 141 -3.27 13.15 -31.65
C THR A 141 -3.71 13.64 -30.26
N LEU A 142 -2.87 14.40 -29.56
CA LEU A 142 -3.18 14.98 -28.25
C LEU A 142 -4.41 15.90 -28.28
N ALA A 143 -5.29 15.81 -27.28
CA ALA A 143 -6.48 16.66 -27.15
C ALA A 143 -6.09 18.15 -26.92
N PRO A 144 -6.89 19.13 -27.38
CA PRO A 144 -6.59 20.57 -27.24
C PRO A 144 -6.20 21.07 -25.83
N PRO A 145 -6.89 20.68 -24.73
CA PRO A 145 -6.50 21.13 -23.39
C PRO A 145 -5.15 20.56 -22.95
N VAL A 146 -4.87 19.28 -23.25
CA VAL A 146 -3.59 18.63 -22.94
C VAL A 146 -2.43 19.29 -23.70
N ARG A 147 -2.67 19.71 -24.95
CA ARG A 147 -1.67 20.47 -25.72
C ARG A 147 -1.39 21.84 -25.12
N ALA A 148 -2.41 22.53 -24.61
CA ALA A 148 -2.25 23.83 -23.97
C ALA A 148 -1.45 23.71 -22.66
N ALA A 149 -1.77 22.71 -21.82
CA ALA A 149 -1.06 22.44 -20.57
C ALA A 149 0.42 22.06 -20.82
N LEU A 150 0.68 21.17 -21.78
CA LEU A 150 2.03 20.83 -22.21
C LEU A 150 2.80 22.08 -22.70
N GLY A 151 2.14 22.94 -23.48
CA GLY A 151 2.72 24.18 -24.00
C GLY A 151 3.09 25.18 -22.89
N GLU A 152 2.18 25.42 -21.94
CA GLU A 152 2.43 26.29 -20.78
C GLU A 152 3.60 25.77 -19.94
N ARG A 153 3.69 24.44 -19.75
CA ARG A 153 4.76 23.82 -18.98
C ARG A 153 6.12 23.93 -19.66
N LEU A 154 6.18 23.66 -20.96
CA LEU A 154 7.42 23.83 -21.75
C LEU A 154 7.88 25.29 -21.73
N ARG A 155 6.95 26.24 -21.85
CA ARG A 155 7.25 27.67 -21.76
C ARG A 155 7.84 28.04 -20.40
N GLY A 156 7.21 27.61 -19.31
CA GLY A 156 7.70 27.88 -17.95
C GLY A 156 9.09 27.31 -17.69
N LEU A 157 9.38 26.10 -18.20
CA LEU A 157 10.70 25.48 -18.11
C LEU A 157 11.76 26.23 -18.94
N ARG A 158 11.41 26.68 -20.14
CA ARG A 158 12.29 27.50 -20.98
C ARG A 158 12.64 28.82 -20.28
N GLU A 159 11.63 29.50 -19.74
CA GLU A 159 11.80 30.77 -19.02
C GLU A 159 12.67 30.58 -17.77
N ALA A 160 12.46 29.50 -17.01
CA ALA A 160 13.30 29.15 -15.86
C ALA A 160 14.76 28.83 -16.24
N ALA A 161 14.99 28.26 -17.41
CA ALA A 161 16.32 28.03 -17.96
C ALA A 161 16.98 29.30 -18.53
N GLY A 162 16.28 30.44 -18.54
CA GLY A 162 16.79 31.72 -19.06
C GLY A 162 16.97 31.74 -20.59
N LEU A 163 16.32 30.84 -21.32
CA LEU A 163 16.48 30.69 -22.76
C LEU A 163 15.38 31.41 -23.54
N THR A 164 15.73 32.04 -24.66
CA THR A 164 14.75 32.57 -25.63
C THR A 164 14.28 31.46 -26.58
N ALA A 165 13.09 31.63 -27.18
CA ALA A 165 12.60 30.68 -28.18
C ALA A 165 13.59 30.51 -29.36
N GLU A 166 14.22 31.60 -29.80
CA GLU A 166 15.23 31.58 -30.86
C GLU A 166 16.49 30.79 -30.47
N GLN A 167 16.94 30.89 -29.21
CA GLN A 167 18.07 30.12 -28.70
C GLN A 167 17.76 28.63 -28.69
N VAL A 168 16.53 28.25 -28.31
CA VAL A 168 16.06 26.86 -28.32
C VAL A 168 16.00 26.30 -29.74
N GLU A 169 15.42 27.05 -30.68
CA GLU A 169 15.36 26.64 -32.09
C GLU A 169 16.76 26.53 -32.71
N SER A 170 17.69 27.41 -32.33
CA SER A 170 19.08 27.32 -32.79
C SER A 170 19.80 26.09 -32.23
N ALA A 171 19.56 25.72 -30.97
CA ALA A 171 20.19 24.57 -30.31
C ALA A 171 19.66 23.21 -30.84
N LEU A 172 18.39 23.13 -31.23
CA LEU A 172 17.77 21.91 -31.75
C LEU A 172 17.85 21.77 -33.29
N GLY A 173 18.32 22.82 -33.98
CA GLY A 173 18.32 22.96 -35.43
C GLY A 173 17.11 23.80 -35.91
N ARG A 174 17.36 24.78 -36.77
CA ARG A 174 16.30 25.64 -37.33
C ARG A 174 15.28 24.79 -38.10
N GLY A 175 14.00 24.92 -37.74
CA GLY A 175 12.89 24.21 -38.39
C GLY A 175 12.57 22.83 -37.80
N THR A 176 13.34 22.33 -36.83
CA THR A 176 13.07 21.05 -36.14
C THR A 176 11.85 21.14 -35.22
N VAL A 177 11.61 22.31 -34.64
CA VAL A 177 10.46 22.64 -33.79
C VAL A 177 10.07 24.08 -34.04
N ARG A 178 8.77 24.37 -34.08
CA ARG A 178 8.27 25.74 -33.91
C ARG A 178 7.95 25.92 -32.44
N VAL A 179 8.89 26.46 -31.67
CA VAL A 179 8.80 26.51 -30.19
C VAL A 179 7.54 27.28 -29.78
N GLU A 180 7.25 28.40 -30.44
CA GLU A 180 5.99 29.13 -30.26
C GLU A 180 4.73 28.28 -30.48
N ALA A 181 4.72 27.40 -31.49
CA ALA A 181 3.55 26.57 -31.76
C ALA A 181 3.36 25.48 -30.71
N ALA A 182 4.45 24.93 -30.17
CA ALA A 182 4.41 23.99 -29.07
C ALA A 182 3.97 24.69 -27.76
N GLU A 183 4.55 25.85 -27.44
CA GLU A 183 4.26 26.61 -26.22
C GLU A 183 2.86 27.21 -26.18
N THR A 184 2.27 27.51 -27.33
CA THR A 184 0.88 28.01 -27.44
C THR A 184 -0.16 26.90 -27.61
N GLY A 185 0.25 25.63 -27.57
CA GLY A 185 -0.65 24.47 -27.74
C GLY A 185 -1.22 24.30 -29.17
N ARG A 186 -0.71 25.07 -30.14
CA ARG A 186 -1.08 24.98 -31.57
C ARG A 186 -0.52 23.73 -32.24
N ALA A 187 0.59 23.19 -31.72
CA ALA A 187 1.19 21.93 -32.17
C ALA A 187 1.54 21.03 -30.98
N ALA A 188 1.36 19.73 -31.13
CA ALA A 188 1.81 18.73 -30.17
C ALA A 188 3.24 18.28 -30.54
N PRO A 189 4.28 18.63 -29.77
CA PRO A 189 5.62 18.08 -30.00
C PRO A 189 5.61 16.57 -29.72
N ALA A 190 6.37 15.81 -30.51
CA ALA A 190 6.53 14.38 -30.27
C ALA A 190 7.25 14.14 -28.93
N PRO A 191 6.99 13.03 -28.20
CA PRO A 191 7.66 12.75 -26.92
C PRO A 191 9.19 12.82 -26.99
N ALA A 192 9.80 12.23 -28.02
CA ALA A 192 11.25 12.29 -28.24
C ALA A 192 11.79 13.71 -28.41
N LEU A 193 10.97 14.64 -28.89
CA LEU A 193 11.32 16.05 -28.99
C LEU A 193 11.20 16.76 -27.64
N VAL A 194 10.18 16.39 -26.86
CA VAL A 194 10.01 16.88 -25.48
C VAL A 194 11.18 16.46 -24.60
N GLU A 195 11.69 15.23 -24.73
CA GLU A 195 12.91 14.79 -24.02
C GLU A 195 14.11 15.70 -24.31
N ARG A 196 14.35 16.02 -25.58
CA ARG A 196 15.43 16.94 -25.99
C ARG A 196 15.25 18.36 -25.45
N LEU A 197 14.01 18.83 -25.36
CA LEU A 197 13.71 20.14 -24.76
C LEU A 197 14.01 20.12 -23.26
N LEU A 198 13.62 19.04 -22.56
CA LEU A 198 13.91 18.87 -21.13
C LEU A 198 15.42 18.80 -20.85
N ASP A 199 16.19 18.14 -21.71
CA ASP A 199 17.66 18.15 -21.65
C ASP A 199 18.22 19.56 -21.79
N LEU A 200 17.75 20.29 -22.80
CA LEU A 200 18.20 21.66 -23.07
C LEU A 200 17.81 22.63 -21.95
N TYR A 201 16.65 22.43 -21.32
CA TYR A 201 16.18 23.22 -20.19
C TYR A 201 16.85 22.85 -18.87
N GLY A 202 17.75 21.85 -18.87
CA GLY A 202 18.45 21.42 -17.66
C GLY A 202 17.55 20.72 -16.65
N VAL A 203 16.43 20.14 -17.10
CA VAL A 203 15.52 19.39 -16.21
C VAL A 203 16.14 18.02 -15.96
N THR A 204 16.83 17.88 -14.83
CA THR A 204 17.54 16.65 -14.43
C THR A 204 16.70 15.76 -13.52
N ALA A 205 15.69 16.31 -12.84
CA ALA A 205 14.78 15.54 -11.99
C ALA A 205 13.89 14.64 -12.86
N LEU A 206 14.22 13.34 -12.95
CA LEU A 206 13.44 12.28 -13.60
C LEU A 206 11.91 12.42 -13.38
N PRO A 207 11.44 12.59 -12.13
CA PRO A 207 10.14 13.15 -11.75
C PRO A 207 9.48 14.20 -12.65
N ALA A 208 10.13 15.36 -12.75
CA ALA A 208 9.63 16.50 -13.51
C ALA A 208 9.68 16.19 -15.01
N ARG A 209 10.67 15.41 -15.46
CA ARG A 209 10.75 14.95 -16.85
C ARG A 209 9.58 14.05 -17.20
N GLU A 210 9.32 13.05 -16.36
CA GLU A 210 8.27 12.05 -16.59
C GLU A 210 6.88 12.68 -16.58
N HIS A 211 6.64 13.65 -15.69
CA HIS A 211 5.40 14.42 -15.71
C HIS A 211 5.18 15.14 -17.06
N VAL A 212 6.18 15.85 -17.59
CA VAL A 212 6.06 16.53 -18.90
C VAL A 212 5.96 15.52 -20.06
N LEU A 213 6.64 14.37 -19.95
CA LEU A 213 6.57 13.31 -20.95
C LEU A 213 5.22 12.60 -20.95
N SER A 214 4.58 12.40 -19.80
CA SER A 214 3.23 11.83 -19.70
C SER A 214 2.21 12.68 -20.45
N LEU A 215 2.31 14.02 -20.34
CA LEU A 215 1.50 14.97 -21.11
C LEU A 215 1.78 14.87 -22.62
N ALA A 216 3.05 14.72 -23.01
CA ALA A 216 3.45 14.57 -24.41
C ALA A 216 3.00 13.23 -25.02
N ARG A 217 2.86 12.18 -24.21
CA ARG A 217 2.36 10.86 -24.60
C ARG A 217 0.83 10.80 -24.64
N GLY A 218 0.14 11.80 -24.08
CA GLY A 218 -1.32 11.83 -24.01
C GLY A 218 -1.87 10.83 -23.01
N GLU A 219 -1.06 10.50 -22.00
CA GLU A 219 -1.52 9.74 -20.85
C GLU A 219 -2.60 10.56 -20.12
N ARG A 220 -3.60 9.85 -19.57
CA ARG A 220 -4.81 10.47 -19.02
C ARG A 220 -4.44 11.41 -17.87
N GLU A 221 -4.69 12.70 -18.02
CA GLU A 221 -4.88 13.57 -16.86
C GLU A 221 -6.23 13.26 -16.19
N PRO A 222 -6.27 13.19 -14.85
CA PRO A 222 -7.43 13.63 -14.10
C PRO A 222 -7.55 15.15 -14.25
N ALA A 223 -8.70 15.58 -14.76
CA ALA A 223 -8.97 16.94 -15.24
C ALA A 223 -9.07 18.05 -14.16
N TRP A 224 -8.41 17.94 -12.99
CA TRP A 224 -8.73 18.81 -11.84
C TRP A 224 -7.60 19.65 -11.23
N TRP A 225 -6.36 19.63 -11.75
CA TRP A 225 -5.27 20.41 -11.16
C TRP A 225 -5.10 21.78 -11.85
N ASP A 226 -5.46 22.85 -11.15
CA ASP A 226 -5.05 24.23 -11.49
C ASP A 226 -3.54 24.33 -11.25
N THR A 227 -2.79 24.28 -12.35
CA THR A 227 -1.35 23.98 -12.46
C THR A 227 -0.42 25.04 -11.84
N ARG A 228 -0.96 26.08 -11.20
CA ARG A 228 -0.19 27.22 -10.67
C ARG A 228 0.13 27.15 -9.18
N ALA A 229 -0.56 26.30 -8.42
CA ALA A 229 -0.43 26.28 -6.96
C ALA A 229 0.26 25.03 -6.39
N VAL A 230 0.48 23.97 -7.16
CA VAL A 230 1.05 22.71 -6.64
C VAL A 230 2.57 22.67 -6.86
N PRO A 231 3.39 22.43 -5.82
CA PRO A 231 4.83 22.27 -5.98
C PRO A 231 5.17 21.11 -6.91
N VAL A 232 6.25 21.27 -7.68
CA VAL A 232 6.69 20.29 -8.69
C VAL A 232 6.91 18.89 -8.12
N TRP A 233 7.47 18.80 -6.92
CA TRP A 233 7.72 17.52 -6.25
C TRP A 233 6.41 16.80 -5.90
N LEU A 234 5.38 17.53 -5.48
CA LEU A 234 4.10 16.93 -5.12
C LEU A 234 3.28 16.54 -6.36
N ALA A 235 3.32 17.36 -7.41
CA ALA A 235 2.78 16.99 -8.72
C ALA A 235 3.43 15.72 -9.27
N THR A 236 4.73 15.54 -9.02
CA THR A 236 5.42 14.29 -9.34
C THR A 236 4.86 13.13 -8.52
N ALA A 237 4.82 13.27 -7.19
CA ALA A 237 4.31 12.19 -6.34
C ALA A 237 2.92 11.74 -6.80
N PHE A 238 2.04 12.67 -7.18
CA PHE A 238 0.70 12.34 -7.68
C PHE A 238 0.74 11.59 -9.01
N ALA A 239 1.66 11.95 -9.91
CA ALA A 239 1.84 11.23 -11.17
C ALA A 239 2.32 9.77 -10.94
N LEU A 240 3.23 9.57 -10.00
CA LEU A 240 3.70 8.24 -9.60
C LEU A 240 2.56 7.42 -8.96
N GLU A 241 1.78 8.03 -8.07
CA GLU A 241 0.65 7.39 -7.40
C GLU A 241 -0.44 6.89 -8.34
N GLN A 242 -0.74 7.64 -9.41
CA GLN A 242 -1.75 7.24 -10.38
C GLN A 242 -1.37 6.02 -11.22
N ARG A 243 -0.07 5.86 -11.47
CA ARG A 243 0.48 4.75 -12.25
C ARG A 243 0.77 3.53 -11.36
N ALA A 244 0.98 3.76 -10.06
CA ALA A 244 1.29 2.70 -9.12
C ALA A 244 0.16 1.66 -9.07
N SER A 245 0.56 0.40 -8.97
CA SER A 245 -0.30 -0.72 -8.60
C SER A 245 -0.33 -0.92 -7.08
N VAL A 246 0.79 -0.59 -6.41
CA VAL A 246 0.93 -0.65 -4.95
C VAL A 246 1.70 0.58 -4.48
N ILE A 247 1.17 1.26 -3.46
CA ILE A 247 1.84 2.32 -2.73
C ILE A 247 2.19 1.77 -1.34
N ARG A 248 3.48 1.69 -1.03
CA ARG A 248 3.98 1.29 0.27
C ARG A 248 4.46 2.50 1.03
N VAL A 249 3.94 2.74 2.22
CA VAL A 249 4.28 3.92 3.03
C VAL A 249 4.74 3.46 4.40
N TYR A 250 5.84 4.04 4.86
CA TYR A 250 6.28 3.95 6.25
C TYR A 250 6.39 5.35 6.83
N ASP A 251 5.60 5.64 7.88
CA ASP A 251 5.73 6.88 8.64
C ASP A 251 5.65 6.63 10.16
N PRO A 252 6.77 6.80 10.90
CA PRO A 252 6.79 6.61 12.35
C PRO A 252 6.37 7.87 13.13
N ARG A 253 6.12 9.00 12.45
CA ARG A 253 5.94 10.32 13.10
C ARG A 253 4.49 10.74 13.18
N THR A 254 3.73 10.48 12.12
CA THR A 254 2.33 10.91 11.98
C THR A 254 1.52 9.92 11.17
N VAL A 255 0.19 9.96 11.27
CA VAL A 255 -0.67 9.16 10.39
C VAL A 255 -0.34 9.54 8.93
N PRO A 256 -0.05 8.59 8.03
CA PRO A 256 0.28 8.89 6.64
C PRO A 256 -0.79 9.77 5.98
N ALA A 257 -0.38 10.75 5.19
CA ALA A 257 -1.30 11.73 4.58
C ALA A 257 -2.45 11.09 3.79
N LEU A 258 -2.26 9.90 3.21
CA LEU A 258 -3.32 9.16 2.52
C LEU A 258 -4.42 8.63 3.46
N LEU A 259 -4.13 8.48 4.76
CA LEU A 259 -5.04 7.87 5.74
C LEU A 259 -5.61 8.90 6.73
N GLN A 260 -5.30 10.18 6.55
CA GLN A 260 -5.75 11.25 7.44
C GLN A 260 -7.19 11.65 7.14
N THR A 261 -7.97 11.91 8.19
CA THR A 261 -9.21 12.66 8.09
C THR A 261 -8.91 14.14 7.80
N GLU A 262 -9.86 14.87 7.23
CA GLU A 262 -9.70 16.31 6.97
C GLU A 262 -9.31 17.09 8.24
N ALA A 263 -9.96 16.80 9.36
CA ALA A 263 -9.71 17.48 10.64
C ALA A 263 -8.30 17.19 11.17
N TYR A 264 -7.84 15.94 11.07
CA TYR A 264 -6.48 15.57 11.45
C TYR A 264 -5.45 16.19 10.50
N ALA A 265 -5.68 16.16 9.20
CA ALA A 265 -4.81 16.80 8.20
C ALA A 265 -4.66 18.30 8.48
N ARG A 266 -5.76 19.00 8.78
CA ARG A 266 -5.73 20.41 9.18
C ARG A 266 -4.87 20.65 10.41
N ALA A 267 -5.01 19.81 11.44
CA ALA A 267 -4.21 19.91 12.66
C ALA A 267 -2.71 19.64 12.39
N ALA A 268 -2.40 18.56 11.66
CA ALA A 268 -1.03 18.19 11.30
C ALA A 268 -0.34 19.28 10.46
N ILE A 269 -1.04 19.82 9.45
CA ILE A 269 -0.56 20.93 8.62
C ILE A 269 -0.43 22.22 9.45
N GLY A 270 -1.32 22.46 10.41
CA GLY A 270 -1.23 23.59 11.33
C GLY A 270 0.05 23.56 12.16
N VAL A 271 0.48 22.38 12.61
CA VAL A 271 1.73 22.17 13.36
C VAL A 271 2.96 22.24 12.46
N ALA A 272 2.92 21.60 11.27
CA ALA A 272 4.05 21.53 10.34
C ALA A 272 4.26 22.85 9.56
N GLY A 273 3.20 23.62 9.35
CA GLY A 273 3.15 24.80 8.50
C GLY A 273 2.77 24.46 7.04
N PRO A 274 1.87 25.22 6.39
CA PRO A 274 1.41 24.95 5.02
C PRO A 274 2.50 25.12 3.95
N ALA A 275 3.58 25.84 4.26
CA ALA A 275 4.73 26.02 3.39
C ALA A 275 5.47 24.70 3.10
N THR A 276 5.34 23.69 3.97
CA THR A 276 5.86 22.34 3.73
C THR A 276 5.24 21.67 2.50
N LEU A 277 4.01 22.05 2.16
CA LEU A 277 3.29 21.64 0.94
C LEU A 277 3.31 22.76 -0.13
N GLY A 278 4.21 23.74 0.03
CA GLY A 278 4.34 24.92 -0.81
C GLY A 278 3.07 25.77 -0.91
N GLN A 279 2.20 25.71 0.10
CA GLN A 279 0.96 26.47 0.14
C GLN A 279 1.07 27.69 1.05
N GLY A 280 0.36 28.76 0.69
CA GLY A 280 0.26 29.98 1.51
C GLY A 280 -0.75 29.89 2.65
N SER A 281 -1.60 28.87 2.69
CA SER A 281 -2.61 28.69 3.76
C SER A 281 -2.87 27.23 4.08
N VAL A 282 -3.31 26.97 5.31
CA VAL A 282 -3.67 25.63 5.80
C VAL A 282 -4.79 25.02 4.95
N GLU A 283 -5.87 25.77 4.70
CA GLU A 283 -6.98 25.29 3.86
C GLU A 283 -6.55 24.90 2.44
N ALA A 284 -5.60 25.61 1.83
CA ALA A 284 -5.08 25.23 0.52
C ALA A 284 -4.31 23.90 0.57
N ALA A 285 -3.48 23.74 1.61
CA ALA A 285 -2.73 22.51 1.87
C ALA A 285 -3.65 21.32 2.20
N VAL A 286 -4.71 21.53 2.98
CA VAL A 286 -5.71 20.50 3.30
C VAL A 286 -6.43 20.04 2.05
N ARG A 287 -6.89 20.97 1.20
CA ARG A 287 -7.54 20.61 -0.08
C ARG A 287 -6.62 19.74 -0.95
N LEU A 288 -5.33 20.02 -0.95
CA LEU A 288 -4.34 19.27 -1.70
C LEU A 288 -4.18 17.83 -1.18
N VAL A 289 -4.16 17.64 0.14
CA VAL A 289 -4.16 16.30 0.77
C VAL A 289 -5.44 15.53 0.44
N LEU A 290 -6.61 16.15 0.60
CA LEU A 290 -7.89 15.49 0.32
C LEU A 290 -8.02 15.08 -1.14
N ALA A 291 -7.58 15.94 -2.06
CA ALA A 291 -7.68 15.64 -3.48
C ALA A 291 -6.70 14.54 -3.90
N ARG A 292 -5.51 14.45 -3.27
CA ARG A 292 -4.60 13.31 -3.39
C ARG A 292 -5.29 12.00 -2.97
N GLN A 293 -5.95 12.02 -1.81
CA GLN A 293 -6.66 10.85 -1.29
C GLN A 293 -7.78 10.40 -2.23
N GLU A 294 -8.60 11.34 -2.69
CA GLU A 294 -9.70 11.05 -3.62
C GLU A 294 -9.17 10.36 -4.88
N MET A 295 -8.09 10.87 -5.46
CA MET A 295 -7.42 10.28 -6.62
C MET A 295 -6.92 8.85 -6.36
N VAL A 296 -6.21 8.63 -5.25
CA VAL A 296 -5.65 7.33 -4.90
C VAL A 296 -6.74 6.30 -4.62
N PHE A 297 -7.84 6.71 -3.99
CA PHE A 297 -8.93 5.80 -3.61
C PHE A 297 -10.08 5.73 -4.61
N ALA A 298 -10.00 6.42 -5.74
CA ALA A 298 -11.02 6.40 -6.78
C ALA A 298 -11.00 5.09 -7.59
N GLY A 299 -12.17 4.47 -7.76
CA GLY A 299 -12.34 3.31 -8.65
C GLY A 299 -11.47 2.10 -8.24
N ARG A 300 -10.68 1.59 -9.19
CA ARG A 300 -9.67 0.54 -8.98
C ARG A 300 -8.28 1.15 -8.79
N GLY A 301 -8.13 2.02 -7.79
CA GLY A 301 -6.85 2.64 -7.43
C GLY A 301 -5.83 1.63 -6.89
N PRO A 302 -4.59 2.05 -6.62
CA PRO A 302 -3.53 1.19 -6.09
C PRO A 302 -3.90 0.59 -4.74
N VAL A 303 -3.24 -0.53 -4.42
CA VAL A 303 -3.21 -1.03 -3.04
C VAL A 303 -2.33 -0.12 -2.20
N VAL A 304 -2.88 0.45 -1.13
CA VAL A 304 -2.12 1.25 -0.16
C VAL A 304 -1.71 0.36 1.00
N TRP A 305 -0.41 0.10 1.15
CA TRP A 305 0.17 -0.64 2.27
C TRP A 305 0.93 0.33 3.18
N ALA A 306 0.31 0.70 4.29
CA ALA A 306 0.87 1.60 5.28
C ALA A 306 1.38 0.83 6.50
N ILE A 307 2.60 1.19 6.93
CA ILE A 307 3.19 0.79 8.20
C ILE A 307 3.43 2.06 9.00
N MET A 308 3.00 2.08 10.26
CA MET A 308 3.26 3.18 11.17
C MET A 308 3.58 2.67 12.57
N ASP A 309 4.29 3.48 13.35
CA ASP A 309 4.60 3.14 14.72
C ASP A 309 3.36 3.30 15.59
N GLU A 310 3.13 2.40 16.55
CA GLU A 310 2.05 2.55 17.54
C GLU A 310 2.17 3.90 18.29
N GLY A 311 3.39 4.42 18.45
CA GLY A 311 3.65 5.76 19.01
C GLY A 311 2.95 6.91 18.27
N VAL A 312 2.60 6.75 16.98
CA VAL A 312 1.80 7.71 16.22
C VAL A 312 0.41 7.90 16.84
N LEU A 313 -0.18 6.82 17.35
CA LEU A 313 -1.50 6.81 18.01
C LEU A 313 -1.47 7.45 19.40
N LEU A 314 -0.28 7.60 19.99
CA LEU A 314 -0.08 8.26 21.28
C LEU A 314 0.13 9.77 21.15
N ARG A 315 0.57 10.24 19.97
CA ARG A 315 0.97 11.62 19.78
C ARG A 315 -0.26 12.53 19.67
N SER A 316 -0.37 13.49 20.58
CA SER A 316 -1.46 14.47 20.58
C SER A 316 -1.18 15.59 19.57
N ILE A 317 -1.62 15.40 18.33
CA ILE A 317 -1.51 16.41 17.25
C ILE A 317 -2.76 17.31 17.19
N ALA A 318 -3.89 16.81 17.67
CA ALA A 318 -5.18 17.47 17.64
C ALA A 318 -5.94 17.25 18.95
N GLU A 319 -7.09 17.92 19.10
CA GLU A 319 -7.99 17.72 20.22
C GLU A 319 -8.53 16.27 20.27
N PRO A 320 -8.92 15.75 21.45
CA PRO A 320 -9.35 14.35 21.60
C PRO A 320 -10.44 13.91 20.64
N ALA A 321 -11.41 14.78 20.33
CA ALA A 321 -12.48 14.49 19.38
C ALA A 321 -11.96 14.24 17.95
N VAL A 322 -10.95 15.00 17.50
CA VAL A 322 -10.32 14.81 16.19
C VAL A 322 -9.49 13.52 16.18
N HIS A 323 -8.81 13.21 17.28
CA HIS A 323 -8.05 11.97 17.40
C HIS A 323 -8.96 10.73 17.38
N LEU A 324 -10.08 10.77 18.10
CA LEU A 324 -11.09 9.70 18.07
C LEU A 324 -11.64 9.48 16.66
N ALA A 325 -12.01 10.56 15.97
CA ALA A 325 -12.48 10.48 14.58
C ALA A 325 -11.41 9.92 13.63
N GLN A 326 -10.13 10.25 13.86
CA GLN A 326 -9.02 9.69 13.11
C GLN A 326 -8.86 8.18 13.35
N LEU A 327 -8.98 7.72 14.59
CA LEU A 327 -8.91 6.29 14.94
C LEU A 327 -10.08 5.51 14.34
N ASP A 328 -11.29 6.05 14.41
CA ASP A 328 -12.48 5.50 13.74
C ASP A 328 -12.23 5.33 12.24
N SER A 329 -11.72 6.37 11.58
CA SER A 329 -11.38 6.31 10.16
C SER A 329 -10.30 5.27 9.85
N LEU A 330 -9.29 5.08 10.70
CA LEU A 330 -8.25 4.08 10.50
C LEU A 330 -8.79 2.66 10.65
N ILE A 331 -9.70 2.43 11.60
CA ILE A 331 -10.39 1.15 11.78
C ILE A 331 -11.20 0.80 10.53
N ASP A 332 -11.92 1.78 9.97
CA ASP A 332 -12.70 1.57 8.74
C ASP A 332 -11.79 1.35 7.52
N LEU A 333 -10.69 2.10 7.41
CA LEU A 333 -9.70 1.92 6.34
C LEU A 333 -9.02 0.55 6.43
N ALA A 334 -8.63 0.08 7.63
CA ALA A 334 -8.06 -1.25 7.85
C ALA A 334 -9.05 -2.39 7.49
N LYS A 335 -10.35 -2.09 7.39
CA LYS A 335 -11.36 -3.04 6.92
C LYS A 335 -11.54 -3.05 5.40
N ARG A 336 -11.13 -1.98 4.72
CA ARG A 336 -11.38 -1.74 3.29
C ARG A 336 -10.46 -2.61 2.40
N PRO A 337 -10.99 -3.26 1.35
CA PRO A 337 -10.16 -3.87 0.31
C PRO A 337 -9.25 -2.84 -0.37
N GLY A 338 -7.99 -3.19 -0.61
CA GLY A 338 -7.00 -2.29 -1.20
C GLY A 338 -6.27 -1.40 -0.18
N VAL A 339 -6.55 -1.56 1.13
CA VAL A 339 -5.75 -0.95 2.19
C VAL A 339 -5.20 -2.04 3.10
N SER A 340 -3.89 -2.02 3.31
CA SER A 340 -3.18 -2.84 4.30
C SER A 340 -2.54 -1.90 5.30
N LEU A 341 -3.16 -1.77 6.49
CA LEU A 341 -2.63 -0.94 7.56
C LEU A 341 -2.04 -1.85 8.63
N HIS A 342 -0.81 -1.56 9.04
CA HIS A 342 -0.10 -2.30 10.08
C HIS A 342 0.61 -1.37 11.04
N LEU A 343 0.69 -1.80 12.30
CA LEU A 343 1.40 -1.09 13.37
C LEU A 343 2.68 -1.81 13.76
N LEU A 344 3.75 -1.07 14.03
CA LEU A 344 4.88 -1.55 14.83
C LEU A 344 4.55 -1.36 16.32
N PRO A 345 4.39 -2.44 17.10
CA PRO A 345 4.11 -2.34 18.53
C PRO A 345 5.24 -1.65 19.30
N LEU A 346 4.89 -0.91 20.37
CA LEU A 346 5.88 -0.30 21.28
C LEU A 346 6.71 -1.35 22.03
N ASP A 347 6.10 -2.49 22.31
CA ASP A 347 6.63 -3.51 23.22
C ASP A 347 7.47 -4.58 22.49
N ASP A 348 7.58 -4.50 21.15
CA ASP A 348 8.36 -5.44 20.34
C ASP A 348 9.79 -4.91 20.08
N PRO A 349 10.84 -5.55 20.63
CA PRO A 349 12.22 -5.07 20.51
C PRO A 349 12.89 -5.31 19.15
N ALA A 350 12.20 -5.74 18.08
CA ALA A 350 12.90 -6.39 16.97
C ALA A 350 13.36 -5.52 15.78
N TYR A 351 12.84 -4.31 15.52
CA TYR A 351 13.35 -3.53 14.37
C TYR A 351 13.09 -2.02 14.51
N LEU A 352 14.14 -1.27 14.85
CA LEU A 352 14.21 0.16 14.58
C LEU A 352 14.80 0.34 13.18
N PRO A 353 14.00 0.66 12.15
CA PRO A 353 14.56 0.95 10.84
C PRO A 353 15.51 2.14 11.00
N ARG A 354 16.74 2.00 10.51
CA ARG A 354 17.64 3.15 10.33
C ARG A 354 17.11 4.16 9.30
N THR A 355 15.97 3.87 8.68
CA THR A 355 15.41 4.61 7.57
C THR A 355 14.52 5.74 8.06
N GLU A 356 14.71 6.92 7.48
CA GLU A 356 13.71 7.99 7.50
C GLU A 356 12.38 7.48 6.92
N PRO A 357 11.24 8.10 7.26
CA PRO A 357 9.97 7.84 6.59
C PRO A 357 10.10 7.87 5.07
N PHE A 358 9.42 6.95 4.41
CA PHE A 358 9.53 6.80 2.97
C PHE A 358 8.24 6.28 2.33
N THR A 359 8.11 6.57 1.03
CA THR A 359 7.08 6.01 0.16
C THR A 359 7.73 5.22 -0.96
N LEU A 360 7.15 4.08 -1.32
CA LEU A 360 7.55 3.21 -2.43
C LEU A 360 6.37 3.07 -3.38
N TRP A 361 6.54 3.46 -4.64
CA TRP A 361 5.57 3.23 -5.71
C TRP A 361 6.01 2.04 -6.54
N ARG A 362 5.13 1.03 -6.61
CA ARG A 362 5.36 -0.18 -7.39
C ARG A 362 4.42 -0.27 -8.57
N TYR A 363 4.92 -0.66 -9.72
CA TYR A 363 4.17 -0.70 -10.97
C TYR A 363 3.83 -2.15 -11.36
N ALA A 364 2.76 -2.33 -12.14
CA ALA A 364 2.35 -3.67 -12.57
C ALA A 364 3.17 -4.15 -13.78
N GLU A 365 3.68 -3.19 -14.56
CA GLU A 365 4.47 -3.40 -15.76
C GLU A 365 5.90 -3.82 -15.42
N ALA A 366 6.31 -5.01 -15.88
CA ALA A 366 7.62 -5.60 -15.56
C ALA A 366 8.85 -4.77 -16.01
N PHE A 367 8.66 -3.77 -16.87
CA PHE A 367 9.73 -2.90 -17.37
C PHE A 367 9.72 -1.51 -16.74
N GLU A 368 8.72 -1.17 -15.92
CA GLU A 368 8.69 0.08 -15.19
C GLU A 368 9.37 -0.11 -13.82
N PRO A 369 10.49 0.57 -13.56
CA PRO A 369 11.20 0.42 -12.30
C PRO A 369 10.41 1.06 -11.16
N ASP A 370 10.34 0.36 -10.02
CA ASP A 370 9.79 0.90 -8.78
C ASP A 370 10.56 2.17 -8.36
N VAL A 371 9.86 3.11 -7.73
CA VAL A 371 10.43 4.39 -7.28
C VAL A 371 10.26 4.53 -5.78
N ALA A 372 11.32 4.96 -5.09
CA ALA A 372 11.26 5.31 -3.68
C ALA A 372 11.32 6.82 -3.48
N CYS A 373 10.73 7.31 -2.39
CA CYS A 373 10.83 8.68 -1.92
C CYS A 373 11.20 8.67 -0.45
N ALA A 374 12.34 9.25 -0.09
CA ALA A 374 12.70 9.51 1.30
C ALA A 374 12.18 10.90 1.72
N HIS A 375 11.46 10.95 2.84
CA HIS A 375 10.86 12.18 3.36
C HIS A 375 11.80 12.83 4.38
N THR A 376 12.77 13.59 3.90
CA THR A 376 13.76 14.29 4.75
C THR A 376 13.22 15.64 5.26
N VAL A 377 13.95 16.27 6.19
CA VAL A 377 13.55 17.56 6.77
C VAL A 377 13.52 18.69 5.73
N GLU A 378 14.48 18.69 4.78
CA GLU A 378 14.63 19.79 3.82
C GLU A 378 13.86 19.56 2.52
N ARG A 379 13.74 18.29 2.10
CA ARG A 379 13.08 17.93 0.84
C ARG A 379 12.69 16.46 0.78
N ASP A 380 11.71 16.17 -0.06
CA ASP A 380 11.47 14.82 -0.55
C ASP A 380 12.55 14.47 -1.59
N GLU A 381 13.24 13.36 -1.38
CA GLU A 381 14.27 12.85 -2.29
C GLU A 381 13.75 11.63 -3.03
N LEU A 382 13.69 11.73 -4.37
CA LEU A 382 13.22 10.66 -5.22
C LEU A 382 14.39 9.78 -5.67
N ILE A 383 14.30 8.51 -5.32
CA ILE A 383 15.30 7.48 -5.59
C ILE A 383 14.77 6.58 -6.71
N THR A 384 15.55 6.50 -7.78
CA THR A 384 15.22 5.75 -9.01
C THR A 384 16.33 4.78 -9.42
N GLU A 385 17.49 4.84 -8.77
CA GLU A 385 18.59 3.92 -9.02
C GLU A 385 18.21 2.54 -8.45
N PRO A 386 18.22 1.46 -9.26
CA PRO A 386 17.69 0.16 -8.84
C PRO A 386 18.31 -0.40 -7.56
N GLY A 387 19.62 -0.26 -7.36
CA GLY A 387 20.30 -0.73 -6.15
C GLY A 387 19.88 0.03 -4.89
N ALA A 388 19.67 1.34 -5.01
CA ALA A 388 19.18 2.18 -3.94
C ALA A 388 17.69 1.91 -3.63
N VAL A 389 16.85 1.71 -4.64
CA VAL A 389 15.42 1.33 -4.46
C VAL A 389 15.31 -0.03 -3.76
N GLU A 390 16.18 -0.98 -4.09
CA GLU A 390 16.24 -2.29 -3.44
C GLU A 390 16.49 -2.18 -1.92
N ALA A 391 17.27 -1.21 -1.47
CA ALA A 391 17.47 -0.98 -0.03
C ALA A 391 16.15 -0.61 0.68
N TYR A 392 15.27 0.15 0.02
CA TYR A 392 13.93 0.47 0.55
C TYR A 392 13.00 -0.73 0.52
N HIS A 393 13.07 -1.58 -0.52
CA HIS A 393 12.34 -2.85 -0.53
C HIS A 393 12.73 -3.75 0.64
N GLN A 394 14.04 -3.87 0.93
CA GLN A 394 14.54 -4.64 2.06
C GLN A 394 14.11 -4.05 3.40
N ALA A 395 14.13 -2.72 3.53
CA ALA A 395 13.65 -2.05 4.74
C ALA A 395 12.16 -2.31 4.96
N PHE A 396 11.34 -2.15 3.92
CA PHE A 396 9.89 -2.39 3.99
C PHE A 396 9.56 -3.87 4.26
N ALA A 397 10.33 -4.80 3.69
CA ALA A 397 10.15 -6.23 3.95
C ALA A 397 10.46 -6.57 5.41
N LYS A 398 11.54 -6.01 5.99
CA LYS A 398 11.88 -6.18 7.41
C LYS A 398 10.78 -5.62 8.31
N LEU A 399 10.32 -4.39 8.02
CA LEU A 399 9.18 -3.78 8.69
C LEU A 399 7.95 -4.69 8.66
N SER A 400 7.59 -5.22 7.49
CA SER A 400 6.37 -6.02 7.31
C SER A 400 6.35 -7.33 8.12
N VAL A 401 7.51 -7.84 8.52
CA VAL A 401 7.62 -9.06 9.34
C VAL A 401 7.55 -8.75 10.84
N THR A 402 7.90 -7.53 11.24
CA THR A 402 7.86 -7.08 12.64
C THR A 402 6.60 -6.29 12.97
N THR A 403 5.71 -6.05 12.01
CA THR A 403 4.44 -5.40 12.28
C THR A 403 3.37 -6.39 12.73
N THR A 404 2.39 -5.85 13.42
CA THR A 404 1.12 -6.52 13.72
C THR A 404 0.45 -7.13 12.49
N THR A 405 -0.25 -8.23 12.72
CA THR A 405 -1.28 -8.72 11.82
C THR A 405 -2.46 -7.74 11.73
N ARG A 406 -3.37 -7.97 10.78
CA ARG A 406 -4.56 -7.14 10.60
C ARG A 406 -5.49 -7.17 11.83
N GLU A 407 -5.65 -8.33 12.45
CA GLU A 407 -6.48 -8.48 13.66
C GLU A 407 -5.86 -7.73 14.83
N GLU A 408 -4.56 -7.91 15.07
CA GLU A 408 -3.82 -7.19 16.11
C GLU A 408 -3.81 -5.67 15.87
N THR A 409 -3.72 -5.23 14.61
CA THR A 409 -3.85 -3.80 14.26
C THR A 409 -5.21 -3.25 14.69
N LEU A 410 -6.30 -3.97 14.39
CA LEU A 410 -7.65 -3.55 14.79
C LEU A 410 -7.80 -3.53 16.32
N ASP A 411 -7.26 -4.53 17.02
CA ASP A 411 -7.30 -4.60 18.47
C ASP A 411 -6.54 -3.44 19.12
N LEU A 412 -5.34 -3.10 18.62
CA LEU A 412 -4.58 -1.94 19.08
C LEU A 412 -5.32 -0.63 18.82
N LEU A 413 -5.86 -0.44 17.61
CA LEU A 413 -6.62 0.77 17.27
C LEU A 413 -7.84 0.94 18.20
N ASN A 414 -8.59 -0.13 18.46
CA ASN A 414 -9.72 -0.11 19.40
C ASN A 414 -9.27 0.18 20.83
N THR A 415 -8.14 -0.41 21.26
CA THR A 415 -7.58 -0.17 22.59
C THR A 415 -7.22 1.30 22.80
N HIS A 416 -6.55 1.93 21.83
CA HIS A 416 -6.23 3.36 21.89
C HIS A 416 -7.47 4.24 21.84
N ARG A 417 -8.44 3.89 21.00
CA ARG A 417 -9.71 4.59 20.89
C ARG A 417 -10.46 4.60 22.23
N ASP A 418 -10.61 3.44 22.87
CA ASP A 418 -11.28 3.31 24.16
C ASP A 418 -10.52 4.00 25.29
N ARG A 419 -9.18 4.08 25.19
CA ARG A 419 -8.38 4.85 26.14
C ARG A 419 -8.66 6.35 26.01
N ILE A 420 -8.69 6.90 24.79
CA ILE A 420 -8.98 8.33 24.57
C ILE A 420 -10.43 8.65 24.93
N ALA A 421 -11.38 7.76 24.66
CA ALA A 421 -12.79 7.98 24.99
C ALA A 421 -13.08 8.01 26.51
N ARG A 422 -12.19 7.45 27.33
CA ARG A 422 -12.31 7.39 28.80
C ARG A 422 -11.61 8.53 29.54
N GLY A 423 -10.67 9.22 28.88
CA GLY A 423 -9.95 10.38 29.43
C GLY A 423 -10.65 11.68 29.07
#